data_AF-A0A536TWG6-F1
#
_entry.id   AF-A0A536TWG6-F1
#
_cell.length_a   1.000
_cell.length_b   1.000
_cell.length_c   1.000
_cell.angle_alpha   90.00
_cell.angle_beta   90.00
_cell.angle_gamma   90.00
#
_symmetry.space_group_name_H-M   'P 1'
#
loop_
_entity.id
_entity.type
_entity.pdbx_description
1 polymer ?
#
loop_
_entity_poly.entity_id
_entity_poly.type
_entity_poly.pdbx_seq_one_letter_code
_entity_poly.pdbx_strand_id
1 'polypeptide(L)'
;METIRQLKALWVYASWCAQAPASAPACDSFWTWVAVAAVTAFALIGLYIVGKMAKNFRAVRAERQRLAQASRVADPDTMSRYRVDPEKFHPAPPQEEGIKRRIRQALDERKLERR
;
A
#
# COMPACT_ATOMS: atom_id res chain seq x y z
N MET A 1 48.07 26.21 22.37
CA MET A 1 47.42 26.69 23.61
C MET A 1 46.42 27.83 23.38
N GLU A 2 46.54 28.61 22.30
CA GLU A 2 45.60 29.72 22.02
C GLU A 2 44.15 29.28 21.78
N THR A 3 43.92 28.16 21.10
CA THR A 3 42.56 27.63 20.85
C THR A 3 41.81 27.29 22.15
N ILE A 4 42.52 26.75 23.14
CA ILE A 4 41.96 26.45 24.46
C ILE A 4 41.61 27.74 25.21
N ARG A 5 42.45 28.79 25.07
CA ARG A 5 42.20 30.10 25.67
C ARG A 5 40.99 30.79 25.04
N GLN A 6 40.86 30.69 23.72
CA GLN A 6 39.68 31.18 22.98
C GLN A 6 38.41 30.43 23.40
N LEU A 7 38.47 29.11 23.55
CA LEU A 7 37.33 28.31 24.01
C LEU A 7 36.87 28.75 25.40
N LYS A 8 37.80 28.98 26.34
CA LYS A 8 37.48 29.47 27.68
C LYS A 8 36.85 30.86 27.63
N ALA A 9 37.37 31.76 26.80
CA ALA A 9 36.80 33.10 26.64
C ALA A 9 35.38 33.06 26.08
N LEU A 10 35.15 32.26 25.03
CA LEU A 10 33.84 32.02 24.45
C LEU A 10 32.88 31.39 25.47
N TRP A 11 33.36 30.46 26.28
CA TRP A 11 32.56 29.81 27.32
C TRP A 11 32.10 30.79 28.41
N VAL A 12 32.99 31.69 28.86
CA VAL A 12 32.66 32.74 29.83
C VAL A 12 31.66 33.72 29.23
N TYR A 13 31.84 34.12 27.97
CA TYR A 13 30.89 34.99 27.28
C TYR A 13 29.51 34.33 27.13
N ALA A 14 29.48 33.07 26.70
CA ALA A 14 28.24 32.31 26.51
C ALA A 14 27.51 32.09 27.84
N SER A 15 28.21 31.72 28.91
CA SER A 15 27.59 31.48 30.21
C SER A 15 27.04 32.77 30.84
N TRP A 16 27.72 33.91 30.62
CA TRP A 16 27.24 35.21 31.04
C TRP A 16 25.98 35.63 30.26
N CYS A 17 26.01 35.49 28.93
CA CYS A 17 24.84 35.83 28.09
C CYS A 17 23.65 34.88 28.29
N ALA A 18 23.88 33.63 28.69
CA ALA A 18 22.81 32.69 29.03
C ALA A 18 22.08 33.06 30.33
N GLN A 19 22.75 33.76 31.26
CA GLN A 19 22.17 34.22 32.52
C GLN A 19 21.61 35.64 32.44
N ALA A 20 22.06 36.42 31.45
CA ALA A 20 21.58 37.78 31.21
C ALA A 20 20.18 37.78 30.56
N PRO A 21 19.37 38.83 30.78
CA PRO A 21 18.10 38.99 30.08
C PRO A 21 18.33 39.08 28.57
N ALA A 22 17.47 38.43 27.80
CA ALA A 22 17.56 38.37 26.33
C ALA A 22 17.43 39.73 25.62
N SER A 23 17.07 40.80 26.35
CA SER A 23 17.01 42.18 25.86
C SER A 23 18.35 42.93 25.95
N ALA A 24 19.41 42.31 26.48
CA ALA A 24 20.72 42.94 26.56
C ALA A 24 21.42 42.94 25.18
N PRO A 25 21.67 44.10 24.56
CA PRO A 25 22.18 44.20 23.19
C PRO A 25 23.59 43.61 23.01
N ALA A 26 24.37 43.52 24.09
CA ALA A 26 25.69 42.86 24.08
C ALA A 26 25.62 41.34 23.84
N CYS A 27 24.44 40.73 24.02
CA CYS A 27 24.20 39.30 23.87
C CYS A 27 23.36 38.93 22.64
N ASP A 28 23.01 39.90 21.79
CA ASP A 28 22.19 39.66 20.58
C ASP A 28 22.83 38.62 19.66
N SER A 29 24.14 38.70 19.45
CA SER A 29 24.87 37.72 18.63
C SER A 29 24.76 36.31 19.19
N PHE A 30 24.86 36.13 20.51
CA PHE A 30 24.68 34.82 21.15
C PHE A 30 23.25 34.29 20.94
N TRP A 31 22.24 35.11 21.21
CA TRP A 31 20.84 34.70 21.10
C TRP A 31 20.40 34.43 19.65
N THR A 32 20.92 35.17 18.68
CA THR A 32 20.67 34.89 17.25
C THR A 32 21.20 33.52 16.85
N TRP A 33 22.42 33.16 17.26
CA TRP A 33 22.97 31.82 16.99
C TRP A 33 22.17 30.71 17.67
N VAL A 34 21.74 30.93 18.92
CA VAL A 34 20.85 29.99 19.64
C VAL A 34 19.53 29.83 18.91
N ALA A 35 18.90 30.92 18.47
CA ALA A 35 17.65 30.88 17.71
C ALA A 35 17.83 30.14 16.38
N VAL A 36 18.91 30.41 15.63
CA VAL A 36 19.23 29.70 14.38
C VAL A 36 19.38 28.21 14.63
N ALA A 37 20.13 27.81 15.67
CA ALA A 37 20.34 26.41 16.03
C ALA A 37 19.03 25.71 16.43
N ALA A 38 18.17 26.38 17.19
CA ALA A 38 16.86 25.86 17.54
C ALA A 38 15.98 25.65 16.30
N VAL A 39 15.90 26.66 15.42
CA VAL A 39 15.11 26.56 14.18
C VAL A 39 15.62 25.45 13.27
N THR A 40 16.94 25.31 13.10
CA THR A 40 17.50 24.22 12.30
C THR A 40 17.22 22.86 12.92
N ALA A 41 17.31 22.72 14.24
CA ALA A 41 16.95 21.46 14.92
C ALA A 41 15.48 21.09 14.67
N PHE A 42 14.55 22.02 14.85
CA PHE A 42 13.13 21.78 14.57
C PHE A 42 12.86 21.45 13.09
N ALA A 43 13.53 22.15 12.16
CA ALA A 43 13.40 21.88 10.74
C ALA A 43 13.88 20.47 10.37
N LEU A 44 15.02 20.03 10.93
CA LEU A 44 15.54 18.68 10.71
C LEU A 44 14.62 17.60 11.30
N ILE A 45 14.07 17.83 12.49
CA ILE A 45 13.09 16.91 13.12
C ILE A 45 11.82 16.83 12.26
N GLY A 46 11.30 17.98 11.82
CA GLY A 46 10.14 18.02 10.92
C GLY A 46 10.39 17.27 9.62
N LEU A 47 11.54 17.50 8.98
CA LEU A 47 11.94 16.79 7.76
C LEU A 47 12.08 15.28 8.00
N TYR A 48 12.65 14.87 9.14
CA TYR A 48 12.76 13.47 9.52
C TYR A 48 11.38 12.80 9.67
N ILE A 49 10.46 13.45 10.39
CA ILE A 49 9.10 12.94 10.58
C ILE A 49 8.38 12.85 9.24
N VAL A 50 8.42 13.90 8.42
CA VAL A 50 7.80 13.91 7.08
C VAL A 50 8.40 12.83 6.20
N GLY A 51 9.73 12.65 6.20
CA GLY A 51 10.39 11.60 5.44
C GLY A 51 9.98 10.19 5.90
N LYS A 52 9.83 9.99 7.21
CA LYS A 52 9.36 8.71 7.79
C LYS A 52 7.90 8.44 7.43
N MET A 53 7.03 9.45 7.55
CA MET A 53 5.64 9.35 7.15
C MET A 53 5.51 9.12 5.64
N ALA A 54 6.27 9.81 4.80
CA ALA A 54 6.22 9.64 3.35
C ALA A 54 6.58 8.21 2.92
N LYS A 55 7.54 7.56 3.59
CA LYS A 55 7.86 6.14 3.36
C LYS A 55 6.70 5.24 3.75
N ASN A 56 6.09 5.47 4.92
CA ASN A 56 4.92 4.72 5.38
C ASN A 56 3.71 4.94 4.47
N PHE A 57 3.45 6.18 4.03
CA PHE A 57 2.37 6.50 3.10
C PHE A 57 2.58 5.87 1.73
N ARG A 58 3.82 5.77 1.23
CA ARG A 58 4.11 5.03 0.00
C ARG A 58 3.81 3.53 0.16
N ALA A 59 4.18 2.94 1.29
CA ALA A 59 3.85 1.54 1.60
C ALA A 59 2.32 1.33 1.68
N VAL A 60 1.62 2.17 2.43
CA VAL A 60 0.15 2.11 2.57
C VAL A 60 -0.56 2.39 1.24
N ARG A 61 -0.02 3.27 0.38
CA ARG A 61 -0.60 3.55 -0.94
C ARG A 61 -0.42 2.36 -1.89
N ALA A 62 0.70 1.66 -1.82
CA ALA A 62 0.91 0.42 -2.57
C ALA A 62 -0.06 -0.68 -2.12
N GLU A 63 -0.32 -0.81 -0.81
CA GLU A 63 -1.33 -1.74 -0.30
C GLU A 63 -2.76 -1.34 -0.69
N ARG A 64 -3.10 -0.05 -0.60
CA ARG A 64 -4.42 0.43 -1.06
C ARG A 64 -4.63 0.24 -2.56
N GLN A 65 -3.58 0.34 -3.38
CA GLN A 65 -3.68 0.03 -4.81
C GLN A 65 -3.95 -1.46 -5.05
N ARG A 66 -3.33 -2.37 -4.28
CA ARG A 66 -3.63 -3.80 -4.35
C ARG A 66 -5.05 -4.11 -3.89
N LEU A 67 -5.53 -3.48 -2.81
CA LEU A 67 -6.91 -3.62 -2.34
C LEU A 67 -7.92 -3.07 -3.36
N ALA A 68 -7.61 -1.93 -4.00
CA ALA A 68 -8.46 -1.38 -5.06
C ALA A 68 -8.47 -2.23 -6.34
N GLN A 69 -7.37 -2.94 -6.65
CA GLN A 69 -7.36 -3.93 -7.73
C GLN A 69 -8.15 -5.18 -7.35
N ALA A 70 -8.00 -5.68 -6.12
CA ALA A 70 -8.78 -6.82 -5.62
C ALA A 70 -10.29 -6.50 -5.59
N SER A 71 -10.68 -5.28 -5.21
CA SER A 71 -12.08 -4.86 -5.24
C SER A 71 -12.63 -4.69 -6.66
N ARG A 72 -11.79 -4.34 -7.65
CA ARG A 72 -12.20 -4.34 -9.07
C ARG A 72 -12.39 -5.76 -9.62
N VAL A 73 -11.62 -6.74 -9.14
CA VAL A 73 -11.79 -8.15 -9.53
C VAL A 73 -13.02 -8.76 -8.84
N ALA A 74 -13.35 -8.30 -7.64
CA ALA A 74 -14.53 -8.71 -6.89
C ALA A 74 -15.74 -7.76 -7.10
N ASP A 75 -15.79 -7.05 -8.22
CA ASP A 75 -16.93 -6.20 -8.54
C ASP A 75 -18.15 -7.11 -8.80
N PRO A 76 -19.22 -7.05 -7.98
CA PRO A 76 -20.38 -7.93 -8.11
C PRO A 76 -21.04 -7.82 -9.50
N ASP A 77 -20.85 -6.70 -10.19
CA ASP A 77 -21.38 -6.45 -11.54
C ASP A 77 -20.60 -7.16 -12.66
N THR A 78 -19.31 -7.48 -12.44
CA THR A 78 -18.56 -8.35 -13.37
C THR A 78 -18.72 -9.82 -13.02
N MET A 79 -18.77 -10.16 -11.72
CA MET A 79 -19.05 -11.53 -11.26
C MET A 79 -20.46 -12.00 -11.67
N SER A 80 -21.45 -11.10 -11.76
CA SER A 80 -22.78 -11.41 -12.25
C SER A 80 -22.80 -11.80 -13.73
N ARG A 81 -21.93 -11.22 -14.58
CA ARG A 81 -21.79 -11.59 -15.99
C ARG A 81 -21.19 -12.98 -16.21
N TYR A 82 -20.40 -13.48 -15.27
CA TYR A 82 -19.79 -14.83 -15.31
C TYR A 82 -20.51 -15.84 -14.41
N ARG A 83 -21.63 -15.48 -13.78
CA ARG A 83 -22.44 -16.40 -13.01
C ARG A 83 -23.06 -17.42 -13.97
N VAL A 84 -22.41 -18.57 -14.10
CA VAL A 84 -22.89 -19.70 -14.89
C VAL A 84 -24.23 -20.14 -14.31
N ASP A 85 -25.26 -20.06 -15.14
CA ASP A 85 -26.62 -20.42 -14.80
C ASP A 85 -26.68 -21.89 -14.36
N PRO A 86 -27.02 -22.20 -13.09
CA PRO A 86 -27.02 -23.57 -12.59
C PRO A 86 -28.04 -24.47 -13.31
N GLU A 87 -29.03 -23.90 -14.02
CA GLU A 87 -29.98 -24.67 -14.84
C GLU A 87 -29.36 -25.33 -16.08
N LYS A 88 -28.17 -24.89 -16.53
CA LYS A 88 -27.49 -25.53 -17.68
C LYS A 88 -26.70 -26.79 -17.34
N PHE A 89 -26.59 -27.17 -16.06
CA PHE A 89 -25.84 -28.35 -15.63
C PHE A 89 -26.63 -29.66 -15.63
N HIS A 90 -27.93 -29.63 -15.94
CA HIS A 90 -28.73 -30.83 -16.13
C HIS A 90 -29.18 -30.93 -17.59
N PRO A 91 -28.35 -31.48 -18.51
CA PRO A 91 -28.91 -31.98 -19.74
C PRO A 91 -29.97 -33.03 -19.37
N ALA A 92 -31.21 -32.80 -19.80
CA ALA A 92 -32.29 -33.77 -19.65
C ALA A 92 -31.78 -35.17 -20.06
N PRO A 93 -32.07 -36.24 -19.30
CA PRO A 93 -31.55 -37.55 -19.61
C PRO A 93 -31.91 -37.90 -21.06
N PRO A 94 -30.94 -38.35 -21.89
CA PRO A 94 -31.23 -38.67 -23.27
C PRO A 94 -32.27 -39.79 -23.30
N GLN A 95 -33.24 -39.66 -24.20
CA GLN A 95 -34.32 -40.61 -24.45
C GLN A 95 -33.75 -42.02 -24.77
N GLU A 96 -33.40 -42.78 -23.74
CA GLU A 96 -32.80 -44.11 -23.86
C GLU A 96 -33.71 -45.09 -24.61
N GLU A 97 -35.03 -44.89 -24.52
CA GLU A 97 -36.03 -45.75 -25.13
C GLU A 97 -35.97 -45.72 -26.67
N GLY A 98 -35.68 -44.56 -27.25
CA GLY A 98 -35.57 -44.40 -28.70
C GLY A 98 -34.30 -45.02 -29.28
N ILE A 99 -33.20 -45.00 -28.52
CA ILE A 99 -31.91 -45.57 -28.94
C ILE A 99 -31.98 -47.10 -28.90
N LYS A 100 -32.56 -47.68 -27.83
CA LYS A 100 -32.72 -49.13 -27.68
C LYS A 100 -33.59 -49.74 -28.80
N ARG A 101 -34.64 -49.04 -29.26
CA ARG A 101 -35.45 -49.47 -30.41
C ARG A 101 -34.67 -49.46 -31.73
N ARG A 102 -33.90 -48.40 -32.01
CA ARG A 102 -33.10 -48.32 -33.25
C ARG A 102 -32.02 -49.40 -33.32
N ILE A 103 -31.40 -49.73 -32.18
CA ILE A 103 -30.38 -50.80 -32.12
C ILE A 103 -31.00 -52.17 -32.40
N ARG A 104 -32.19 -52.47 -31.88
CA ARG A 104 -32.90 -53.74 -32.19
C ARG A 104 -33.27 -53.83 -33.66
N GLN A 105 -33.78 -52.76 -34.24
CA GLN A 105 -34.20 -52.74 -35.63
C GLN A 105 -33.01 -52.96 -36.59
N ALA A 106 -31.87 -52.34 -36.31
CA ALA A 106 -30.63 -52.56 -37.07
C ALA A 106 -30.05 -53.99 -36.89
N LEU A 107 -30.28 -54.63 -35.74
CA LEU A 107 -29.86 -56.02 -35.53
C LEU A 107 -30.74 -57.02 -36.29
N ASP A 108 -32.05 -56.74 -36.38
CA ASP A 108 -32.99 -57.60 -37.10
C ASP A 108 -32.80 -57.52 -38.62
N GLU A 109 -32.52 -56.32 -39.17
CA GLU A 109 -32.18 -56.16 -40.59
C GLU A 109 -30.91 -56.94 -40.96
N ARG A 110 -29.85 -56.88 -40.14
CA ARG A 110 -28.61 -57.64 -40.39
C ARG A 110 -28.76 -59.17 -40.27
N LYS A 111 -29.80 -59.66 -39.58
CA LYS A 111 -30.09 -61.10 -39.51
C LYS A 111 -30.83 -61.61 -40.74
N LEU A 112 -31.63 -60.76 -41.38
CA LEU A 112 -32.36 -61.09 -42.61
C LEU A 112 -31.43 -61.13 -43.84
N GLU A 113 -30.41 -60.26 -43.90
CA GLU A 113 -29.43 -60.26 -45.00
C GLU A 113 -28.45 -61.45 -44.98
N ARG A 114 -28.37 -62.19 -43.87
CA ARG A 114 -27.42 -63.31 -43.69
C ARG A 114 -28.05 -64.68 -43.97
N ARG A 115 -29.24 -64.74 -44.57
CA ARG A 115 -29.97 -65.96 -44.93
C ARG A 115 -30.18 -66.03 -46.44
#